data_AF-A0A1H4UYD4-F1
#
_entry.id   AF-A0A1H4UYD4-F1
#
_cell.length_a   1.000
_cell.length_b   1.000
_cell.length_c   1.000
_cell.angle_alpha   90.00
_cell.angle_beta   90.00
_cell.angle_gamma   90.00
#
_symmetry.space_group_name_H-M   'P 1'
#
loop_
_entity.id
_entity.type
_entity.pdbx_description
1 polymer ?
#
loop_
_entity_poly.entity_id
_entity_poly.type
_entity_poly.pdbx_seq_one_letter_code
_entity_poly.pdbx_strand_id
1 'polypeptide(L)' 'MLPAIAVVMAVGLAFAIETNTIAQEGYYNHPALGWQSVMVEDGCGASGAIPCTFNDYQLYAQPSYSSTALRKN' A
#
# COMPACT_ATOMS: atom_id res chain seq x y z
N MET A 1 -11.06 -50.47 -28.25
CA MET A 1 -11.63 -49.11 -28.33
C MET A 1 -12.62 -48.95 -27.20
N LEU A 2 -12.18 -48.35 -26.09
CA LEU A 2 -13.02 -47.90 -24.96
C LEU A 2 -12.76 -46.39 -24.79
N PRO A 3 -13.79 -45.61 -24.41
CA PRO A 3 -13.87 -44.18 -24.70
C PRO A 3 -13.03 -43.32 -23.74
N ALA A 4 -12.62 -42.17 -24.27
CA ALA A 4 -11.94 -41.10 -23.59
C ALA A 4 -12.70 -40.65 -22.33
N ILE A 5 -12.03 -40.76 -21.18
CA ILE A 5 -12.41 -40.04 -19.97
C ILE A 5 -11.38 -38.94 -19.81
N ALA A 6 -11.79 -37.76 -20.26
CA ALA A 6 -11.17 -36.50 -19.92
C ALA A 6 -11.11 -36.37 -18.40
N VAL A 7 -9.90 -36.27 -17.84
CA VAL A 7 -9.70 -35.69 -16.51
C VAL A 7 -8.74 -34.52 -16.70
N VAL A 8 -9.29 -33.45 -17.27
CA VAL A 8 -8.74 -32.11 -17.13
C VAL A 8 -9.25 -31.59 -15.79
N MET A 9 -8.53 -31.86 -14.71
CA MET A 9 -8.71 -31.26 -13.38
C MET A 9 -7.32 -31.27 -12.72
N ALA A 10 -6.74 -30.20 -12.19
CA ALA A 10 -7.32 -28.98 -11.65
C ALA A 10 -6.54 -27.75 -12.16
N VAL A 11 -7.22 -26.72 -12.65
CA VAL A 11 -7.47 -25.47 -11.90
C VAL A 11 -6.22 -25.06 -11.11
N GLY A 12 -5.31 -24.27 -11.68
CA GLY A 12 -5.57 -22.85 -11.91
C GLY A 12 -5.51 -22.00 -10.62
N LEU A 13 -4.98 -22.52 -9.51
CA LEU A 13 -4.92 -21.84 -8.22
C LEU A 13 -3.48 -21.45 -7.86
N ALA A 14 -2.83 -20.68 -8.72
CA ALA A 14 -1.64 -19.92 -8.34
C ALA A 14 -1.87 -18.43 -8.59
N PHE A 15 -3.08 -17.95 -8.35
CA PHE A 15 -3.23 -16.57 -7.90
C PHE A 15 -2.82 -16.60 -6.44
N ALA A 16 -1.51 -16.50 -6.21
CA ALA A 16 -1.04 -15.89 -4.97
C ALA A 16 -1.91 -14.65 -4.82
N ILE A 17 -2.79 -14.69 -3.82
CA ILE A 17 -3.59 -13.54 -3.45
C ILE A 17 -2.52 -12.55 -3.03
N GLU A 18 -2.09 -11.73 -3.97
CA GLU A 18 -1.48 -10.45 -3.68
C GLU A 18 -2.57 -9.78 -2.85
N THR A 19 -2.48 -9.97 -1.52
CA THR A 19 -3.12 -9.09 -0.58
C THR A 19 -2.78 -7.74 -1.16
N ASN A 20 -3.78 -7.06 -1.72
CA ASN A 20 -3.63 -5.73 -2.25
C ASN A 20 -3.41 -4.88 -1.00
N THR A 21 -2.24 -5.00 -0.37
CA THR A 21 -1.70 -4.01 0.52
C THR A 21 -1.57 -2.84 -0.42
N ILE A 22 -2.50 -1.90 -0.32
CA ILE A 22 -2.45 -0.69 -1.13
C ILE A 22 -1.26 0.04 -0.57
N ALA A 23 -0.08 -0.29 -1.09
CA ALA A 23 1.17 0.35 -0.74
C ALA A 23 1.05 1.74 -1.34
N GLN A 24 0.50 2.65 -0.55
CA GLN A 24 0.29 4.02 -0.95
C GLN A 24 1.63 4.73 -0.82
N GLU A 25 1.91 5.63 -1.76
CA GLU A 25 3.05 6.52 -1.63
C GLU A 25 2.69 7.65 -0.65
N GLY A 26 3.49 7.81 0.40
CA GLY A 26 3.42 8.94 1.32
C GLY A 26 4.64 9.82 1.19
N TYR A 27 4.48 11.11 1.47
CA TYR A 27 5.54 12.11 1.37
C TYR A 27 5.86 12.68 2.75
N TYR A 28 7.13 12.73 3.11
CA TYR A 28 7.60 13.37 4.34
C TYR A 28 8.64 14.43 4.02
N ASN A 29 8.76 15.44 4.87
CA ASN A 29 9.77 16.50 4.69
C ASN A 29 10.97 16.23 5.59
N HIS A 30 12.08 15.83 4.98
CA HIS A 30 13.36 15.63 5.64
C HIS A 30 14.13 16.96 5.75
N PRO A 31 14.67 17.34 6.93
CA PRO A 31 15.26 18.66 7.16
C PRO A 31 16.47 18.99 6.25
N ALA A 32 17.21 17.97 5.80
CA ALA A 32 18.37 18.15 4.93
C ALA A 32 18.11 17.83 3.45
N LEU A 33 17.08 17.04 3.14
CA LEU A 33 16.83 16.51 1.79
C LEU A 33 15.54 17.07 1.16
N GLY A 34 14.73 17.78 1.94
CA GLY A 34 13.40 18.25 1.55
C GLY A 34 12.39 17.10 1.48
N TRP A 35 11.42 17.24 0.58
CA TRP A 35 10.39 16.24 0.40
C TRP A 35 10.95 14.94 -0.17
N GLN A 36 10.62 13.85 0.50
CA GLN A 36 10.98 12.48 0.12
C GLN A 36 9.71 11.63 0.09
N SER A 37 9.63 10.67 -0.82
CA SER A 37 8.54 9.69 -0.83
C SER A 37 8.96 8.39 -0.16
N VAL A 38 7.99 7.71 0.43
CA VAL A 38 8.15 6.40 1.04
C VAL A 38 6.88 5.60 0.87
N MET A 39 7.02 4.28 0.74
CA MET A 39 5.88 3.38 0.71
C MET A 39 5.32 3.29 2.13
N VAL A 40 4.07 3.72 2.32
CA VAL A 40 3.39 3.65 3.61
C VAL A 40 2.64 2.33 3.72
N GLU A 41 2.62 1.77 4.93
CA GLU A 41 1.89 0.53 5.21
C GLU A 41 0.38 0.74 5.10
N ASP A 42 -0.32 -0.38 4.91
CA ASP A 42 -1.77 -0.42 4.77
C ASP A 42 -2.45 0.20 6.00
N GLY A 43 -3.44 1.06 5.75
CA GLY A 43 -4.14 1.83 6.78
C GLY A 43 -3.68 3.28 6.94
N CYS A 44 -2.57 3.69 6.32
CA CYS A 44 -2.18 5.10 6.25
C CYS A 44 -2.88 5.85 5.12
N GLY A 45 -4.12 6.25 5.36
CA GLY A 45 -4.98 6.95 4.39
C GLY A 45 -5.22 8.42 4.73
N ALA A 46 -6.19 9.04 4.05
CA ALA A 46 -6.64 10.40 4.37
C ALA A 46 -7.52 10.48 5.65
N SER A 47 -7.82 9.35 6.27
CA SER A 47 -8.78 9.23 7.37
C SER A 47 -8.18 8.41 8.51
N GLY A 48 -8.40 8.85 9.74
CA GLY A 48 -7.90 8.18 10.94
C GLY A 48 -7.57 9.14 12.07
N ALA A 49 -7.41 8.59 13.27
CA ALA A 49 -7.05 9.37 14.46
C ALA A 49 -5.52 9.49 14.62
N ILE A 50 -4.79 8.44 14.25
CA ILE A 50 -3.36 8.29 14.51
C ILE A 50 -2.56 8.88 13.35
N PRO A 51 -1.65 9.84 13.58
CA PRO A 51 -0.79 10.35 12.52
C PRO A 51 0.11 9.23 11.96
N CYS A 52 0.18 9.14 10.63
CA CYS A 52 1.17 8.30 10.00
C CYS A 52 2.51 9.02 9.97
N THR A 53 3.52 8.43 10.61
CA THR A 53 4.87 8.98 10.65
C THR A 53 5.89 7.99 10.06
N PHE A 54 6.90 8.53 9.40
CA PHE A 54 8.08 7.80 8.96
C PHE A 54 9.31 8.50 9.52
N ASN A 55 10.13 7.79 10.31
CA ASN A 55 11.26 8.38 11.05
C ASN A 55 10.88 9.65 11.84
N ASP A 56 9.77 9.59 12.59
CA ASP A 56 9.19 10.72 13.35
C ASP A 56 8.66 11.90 12.50
N TYR A 57 8.71 11.81 11.17
CA TYR A 57 8.13 12.81 10.27
C TYR A 57 6.71 12.44 9.85
N GLN A 58 5.79 13.39 9.96
CA GLN A 58 4.42 13.25 9.45
C GLN A 58 4.42 13.00 7.94
N LEU A 59 3.63 12.02 7.52
CA LEU A 59 3.41 11.69 6.12
C LEU A 59 2.22 12.46 5.55
N TYR A 60 2.33 12.85 4.28
CA TYR A 60 1.36 13.62 3.54
C TYR A 60 1.04 12.93 2.21
N ALA A 61 -0.14 13.18 1.66
CA ALA A 61 -0.54 12.65 0.37
C ALA A 61 0.24 13.26 -0.81
N GLN A 62 0.85 14.43 -0.62
CA GLN A 62 1.67 15.13 -1.62
C GLN A 62 2.85 15.83 -0.92
N PRO A 63 3.91 16.20 -1.64
CA PRO A 63 5.08 16.90 -1.09
C PRO A 63 4.78 18.38 -0.79
N SER A 64 3.81 18.62 0.11
CA SER A 64 3.38 19.96 0.53
C SER A 64 2.74 19.90 1.92
N TYR A 65 3.08 20.87 2.77
CA TYR A 65 2.48 21.02 4.10
C TYR A 65 0.99 21.38 4.05
N SER A 66 0.52 21.94 2.94
CA SER A 66 -0.90 22.20 2.71
C SER A 66 -1.67 20.97 2.20
N SER A 67 -0.99 19.85 1.96
CA SER A 67 -1.64 18.62 1.52
C SER A 67 -2.27 17.87 2.69
N THR A 68 -3.05 16.85 2.35
CA THR A 68 -3.72 16.00 3.34
C THR A 68 -2.68 15.20 4.11
N ALA A 69 -2.62 15.41 5.43
CA ALA A 69 -1.81 14.60 6.33
C ALA A 69 -2.38 13.17 6.38
N LEU A 70 -1.53 12.17 6.13
CA LEU A 70 -1.92 10.77 6.20
C LEU A 70 -2.09 10.33 7.65
N ARG A 71 -3.17 9.59 7.90
CA ARG A 71 -3.57 9.11 9.22
C ARG A 71 -4.05 7.67 9.11
N LYS A 72 -3.95 6.93 10.21
CA LYS A 72 -4.46 5.57 10.37
C LYS A 72 -5.43 5.48 11.54
N ASN A 73 -6.32 4.50 11.45
CA ASN A 73 -7.30 4.21 12.50
C ASN A 73 -6.82 3.09 13.42
#